data_AF-A0A6J5XRJ9-F1
#
_entry.id   AF-A0A6J5XRJ9-F1
#
_cell.length_a   1.000
_cell.length_b   1.000
_cell.length_c   1.000
_cell.angle_alpha   90.00
_cell.angle_beta   90.00
_cell.angle_gamma   90.00
#
_symmetry.space_group_name_H-M   'P 1'
#
loop_
_entity.id
_entity.type
_entity.pdbx_description
1 polymer ?
#
loop_
_entity_poly.entity_id
_entity_poly.type
_entity_poly.pdbx_seq_one_letter_code
_entity_poly.pdbx_strand_id
1 'polypeptide(L)'
;MSCTRKTLHDHPFNLWKFLVFPTIKAIDVFSLTIQSTLALCSVASISLILYFAFSNYSHFPLPHINTVTNFNQIGSVSIEGHEQTNISHILFGIAGSVKSWNKRRNYTELWWKPNVTRGFVWLDEKPFPNMTWTETVPPYKVSEDTSRFKYSCWYGSRSAVRIARIVKESFELGLPNVRWFVMGDDDTVFFTDNLVSVLAKYDHNQMYYIGGNSESVEQDVIHSYTMAYGGGGFAISYPLAAELVKILDGCIDRYDKFYGSDQKIQGCLSEIGVPVTKELGFHQLDIRGSPYGLLAAHPVAPLVSLHHFDYFESIFPNLTQIDSVEKLVSGYEVDPSRILQQSFCYDLNRNWSVSVSWGYTVQLYPFLVTSKKLETAVGTFQTWRSWDTGPFTFNTQPISSNMCERPVVFMLDRVESVGVGKTLTGYKRYNMGKEEKDCPKCNYTSALAVQFFNVSAPKFNPDLWNKSYKNVFGTILLVSKYLAMHHVDNAARSSMAQMELTTLYMSKLEAASALRVSLLGRKIEHLRTIDLESGKL
;
A
#
# COMPACT_ATOMS: atom_id res chain seq x y z
N MET A 1 -76.95 8.70 57.30
CA MET A 1 -76.12 8.45 56.10
C MET A 1 -74.64 8.54 56.50
N SER A 2 -73.79 7.80 55.81
CA SER A 2 -72.32 7.61 55.97
C SER A 2 -71.50 8.93 55.88
N CYS A 3 -70.28 9.15 56.42
CA CYS A 3 -69.49 8.57 57.54
C CYS A 3 -68.28 9.53 57.88
N THR A 4 -67.51 9.24 58.93
CA THR A 4 -66.41 9.99 59.64
C THR A 4 -65.06 10.22 58.86
N ARG A 5 -63.98 10.95 59.29
CA ARG A 5 -63.50 11.58 60.59
C ARG A 5 -62.30 12.58 60.42
N LYS A 6 -62.21 13.63 61.27
CA LYS A 6 -61.08 14.22 62.10
C LYS A 6 -59.61 14.43 61.54
N THR A 7 -58.95 15.62 61.54
CA THR A 7 -58.34 16.56 62.59
C THR A 7 -56.95 16.14 63.18
N LEU A 8 -55.91 16.96 63.52
CA LEU A 8 -55.53 18.42 63.43
C LEU A 8 -54.07 18.65 63.99
N HIS A 9 -53.50 19.90 64.00
CA HIS A 9 -52.34 20.45 64.80
C HIS A 9 -50.86 20.25 64.30
N ASP A 10 -49.82 21.07 64.59
CA ASP A 10 -49.66 22.47 65.12
C ASP A 10 -48.20 23.05 64.99
N HIS A 11 -48.07 24.39 64.80
CA HIS A 11 -47.08 25.40 65.35
C HIS A 11 -45.53 25.17 65.49
N PRO A 12 -44.69 26.14 65.96
CA PRO A 12 -44.49 27.58 65.59
C PRO A 12 -42.99 28.01 65.50
N PHE A 13 -42.63 29.28 65.19
CA PHE A 13 -41.43 30.00 65.74
C PHE A 13 -41.42 31.52 65.43
N ASN A 14 -40.59 32.31 66.15
CA ASN A 14 -40.66 33.78 66.22
C ASN A 14 -39.27 34.48 66.19
N LEU A 15 -39.26 35.77 65.82
CA LEU A 15 -38.16 36.77 65.67
C LEU A 15 -36.78 36.56 66.35
N TRP A 16 -35.70 36.92 65.62
CA TRP A 16 -34.87 38.11 65.95
C TRP A 16 -34.13 38.69 64.71
N LYS A 17 -33.63 39.93 64.79
CA LYS A 17 -33.02 40.70 63.67
C LYS A 17 -31.58 41.17 64.01
N PHE A 18 -30.86 41.54 62.94
CA PHE A 18 -29.60 42.34 62.89
C PHE A 18 -28.26 41.62 63.12
N LEU A 19 -27.76 41.01 62.05
CA LEU A 19 -26.38 41.22 61.58
C LEU A 19 -26.42 41.51 60.08
N VAL A 20 -25.96 42.70 59.67
CA VAL A 20 -25.83 43.06 58.24
C VAL A 20 -24.40 42.74 57.82
N PHE A 21 -24.22 41.63 57.11
CA PHE A 21 -23.01 41.34 56.34
C PHE A 21 -23.21 41.76 54.89
N PRO A 22 -22.19 42.31 54.21
CA PRO A 22 -22.30 42.63 52.78
C PRO A 22 -22.50 41.36 51.97
N THR A 23 -23.57 41.30 51.20
CA THR A 23 -23.87 40.19 50.29
C THR A 23 -22.94 40.25 49.06
N ILE A 24 -21.74 39.68 49.21
CA ILE A 24 -20.88 39.38 48.06
C ILE A 24 -21.69 38.48 47.12
N LYS A 25 -21.97 38.94 45.90
CA LYS A 25 -22.76 38.15 44.96
C LYS A 25 -21.93 36.93 44.56
N ALA A 26 -22.56 35.76 44.52
CA ALA A 26 -21.87 34.52 44.13
C ALA A 26 -21.23 34.61 42.73
N ILE A 27 -21.76 35.47 41.85
CA ILE A 27 -21.20 35.81 40.53
C ILE A 27 -19.82 36.46 40.65
N ASP A 28 -19.61 37.35 41.62
CA ASP A 28 -18.33 38.05 41.79
C ASP A 28 -17.26 37.07 42.30
N VAL A 29 -17.63 36.18 43.22
CA VAL A 29 -16.77 35.08 43.69
C VAL A 29 -16.42 34.12 42.55
N PHE A 30 -17.41 33.74 41.73
CA PHE A 30 -17.21 32.86 40.58
C PHE A 30 -16.35 33.49 39.47
N SER A 31 -16.48 34.80 39.25
CA SER A 31 -15.59 35.54 38.35
C SER A 31 -14.16 35.55 38.88
N LEU A 32 -13.98 35.81 40.18
CA LEU A 32 -12.66 35.84 40.83
C LEU A 32 -11.98 34.47 40.81
N THR A 33 -12.71 33.36 41.01
CA THR A 33 -12.15 32.01 40.94
C THR A 33 -11.76 31.62 39.51
N ILE A 34 -12.57 31.96 38.50
CA ILE A 34 -12.20 31.74 37.09
C ILE A 34 -10.95 32.55 36.72
N GLN A 35 -10.89 33.83 37.06
CA GLN A 35 -9.72 34.68 36.80
C GLN A 35 -8.46 34.16 37.51
N SER A 36 -8.58 33.74 38.77
CA SER A 36 -7.47 33.15 39.54
C SER A 36 -6.99 31.83 38.92
N THR A 37 -7.92 31.00 38.44
CA THR A 37 -7.59 29.71 37.81
C THR A 37 -6.89 29.93 36.46
N LEU A 38 -7.38 30.85 35.63
CA LEU A 38 -6.74 31.24 34.36
C LEU A 38 -5.34 31.85 34.59
N ALA A 39 -5.17 32.67 35.62
CA ALA A 39 -3.86 33.22 36.00
C ALA A 39 -2.89 32.11 36.41
N LEU A 40 -3.31 31.17 37.26
CA LEU A 40 -2.50 30.01 37.68
C LEU A 40 -2.12 29.12 36.49
N CYS A 41 -3.06 28.79 35.60
CA CYS A 41 -2.78 28.03 34.38
C CYS A 41 -1.80 28.76 33.44
N SER A 42 -1.91 30.09 33.33
CA SER A 42 -0.99 30.90 32.53
C SER A 42 0.42 30.90 33.12
N VAL A 43 0.56 31.10 34.44
CA VAL A 43 1.85 31.04 35.14
C VAL A 43 2.47 29.65 35.04
N ALA A 44 1.69 28.58 35.19
CA ALA A 44 2.17 27.20 35.04
C ALA A 44 2.64 26.93 33.59
N SER A 45 1.90 27.40 32.58
CA SER A 45 2.25 27.22 31.17
C SER A 45 3.54 27.98 30.82
N ILE A 46 3.66 29.24 31.27
CA ILE A 46 4.89 30.03 31.11
C ILE A 46 6.06 29.37 31.84
N SER A 47 5.86 28.89 33.07
CA SER A 47 6.92 28.21 33.84
C SER A 47 7.39 26.92 33.16
N LEU A 48 6.48 26.17 32.52
CA LEU A 48 6.82 24.98 31.75
C LEU A 48 7.59 25.32 30.47
N ILE A 49 7.21 26.37 29.75
CA ILE A 49 7.92 26.88 28.58
C ILE A 49 9.33 27.37 28.96
N LEU A 50 9.46 28.12 30.05
CA LEU A 50 10.75 28.57 30.59
C LEU A 50 11.60 27.37 31.04
N TYR A 51 11.00 26.37 31.69
CA TYR A 51 11.70 25.14 32.04
C TYR A 51 12.30 24.47 30.81
N PHE A 52 11.53 24.20 29.74
CA PHE A 52 12.07 23.59 28.52
C PHE A 52 13.04 24.49 27.74
N ALA A 53 12.88 25.82 27.81
CA ALA A 53 13.80 26.77 27.18
C ALA A 53 15.17 26.83 27.89
N PHE A 54 15.21 26.69 29.22
CA PHE A 54 16.43 26.83 30.01
C PHE A 54 17.02 25.50 30.50
N SER A 55 16.27 24.39 30.53
CA SER A 55 16.79 23.06 30.91
C SER A 55 17.70 22.45 29.84
N ASN A 56 17.65 22.93 28.59
CA ASN A 56 18.51 22.49 27.49
C ASN A 56 19.93 23.10 27.53
N TYR A 57 20.34 23.71 28.65
CA TYR A 57 21.70 24.25 28.86
C TYR A 57 22.44 23.54 30.01
N SER A 58 22.51 22.21 29.95
CA SER A 58 23.46 21.41 30.74
C SER A 58 23.78 20.09 30.03
N HIS A 59 25.08 19.80 29.86
CA HIS A 59 25.66 18.56 29.33
C HIS A 59 25.57 18.29 27.81
N PHE A 60 26.24 19.13 27.01
CA PHE A 60 27.05 18.60 25.90
C PHE A 60 28.43 18.18 26.45
N PRO A 61 28.86 16.91 26.29
CA PRO A 61 30.26 16.54 26.48
C PRO A 61 31.12 17.10 25.34
N LEU A 62 32.28 17.68 25.64
CA LEU A 62 33.26 18.01 24.61
C LEU A 62 33.79 16.72 23.95
N PRO A 63 34.12 16.74 22.65
CA PRO A 63 34.85 15.64 22.03
C PRO A 63 36.28 15.58 22.58
N HIS A 64 36.62 14.46 23.22
CA HIS A 64 37.99 14.20 23.68
C HIS A 64 38.93 14.05 22.47
N ILE A 65 39.88 14.96 22.32
CA ILE A 65 41.00 14.81 21.40
C ILE A 65 41.93 13.75 21.97
N ASN A 66 41.85 12.53 21.45
CA ASN A 66 42.86 11.50 21.69
C ASN A 66 43.69 11.30 20.41
N THR A 67 44.91 11.83 20.46
CA THR A 67 46.11 11.48 19.70
C THR A 67 45.97 10.46 18.56
N VAL A 68 46.23 10.93 17.34
CA VAL A 68 46.59 10.09 16.19
C VAL A 68 47.91 9.38 16.49
N THR A 69 47.86 8.10 16.81
CA THR A 69 49.01 7.20 16.69
C THR A 69 49.02 6.63 15.28
N ASN A 70 50.02 7.03 14.48
CA ASN A 70 50.24 6.47 13.15
C ASN A 70 50.50 4.96 13.25
N PHE A 71 49.56 4.16 12.75
CA PHE A 71 49.87 2.81 12.27
C PHE A 71 49.73 2.77 10.75
N ASN A 72 50.87 2.98 10.09
CA ASN A 72 51.03 2.66 8.67
C ASN A 72 50.94 1.15 8.47
N GLN A 73 49.75 0.64 8.20
CA GLN A 73 49.58 -0.61 7.46
C GLN A 73 48.67 -0.38 6.27
N ILE A 74 49.30 -0.22 5.11
CA ILE A 74 48.66 -0.40 3.81
C ILE A 74 48.38 -1.91 3.66
N GLY A 75 47.32 -2.36 4.30
CA GLY A 75 46.60 -3.56 3.93
C GLY A 75 45.38 -3.11 3.14
N SER A 76 45.26 -3.54 1.89
CA SER A 76 44.04 -3.31 1.11
C SER A 76 42.90 -4.11 1.72
N VAL A 77 42.18 -3.52 2.68
CA VAL A 77 40.85 -3.99 3.06
C VAL A 77 39.98 -3.77 1.85
N SER A 78 39.86 -4.81 1.03
CA SER A 78 38.76 -4.95 0.09
C SER A 78 37.49 -4.72 0.88
N ILE A 79 36.77 -3.64 0.56
CA ILE A 79 35.36 -3.53 0.92
C ILE A 79 34.72 -4.74 0.25
N GLU A 80 34.43 -5.79 1.04
CA GLU A 80 33.60 -6.88 0.57
C GLU A 80 32.29 -6.25 0.10
N GLY A 81 32.06 -6.30 -1.20
CA GLY A 81 30.88 -5.68 -1.79
C GLY A 81 29.67 -6.38 -1.20
N HIS A 82 28.96 -5.71 -0.29
CA HIS A 82 27.75 -6.24 0.34
C HIS A 82 26.83 -6.78 -0.75
N GLU A 83 26.72 -8.11 -0.83
CA GLU A 83 25.98 -8.78 -1.88
C GLU A 83 24.55 -8.25 -1.86
N GLN A 84 24.05 -7.74 -3.00
CA GLN A 84 22.72 -7.16 -3.07
C GLN A 84 21.65 -8.22 -2.75
N THR A 85 20.59 -7.83 -2.02
CA THR A 85 19.46 -8.72 -1.73
C THR A 85 18.89 -9.27 -3.03
N ASN A 86 18.75 -10.60 -3.10
CA ASN A 86 18.22 -11.35 -4.23
C ASN A 86 17.25 -12.44 -3.72
N ILE A 87 16.55 -13.14 -4.62
CA ILE A 87 15.48 -14.09 -4.26
C ILE A 87 15.94 -15.21 -3.29
N SER A 88 17.20 -15.63 -3.34
CA SER A 88 17.74 -16.68 -2.46
C SER A 88 17.83 -16.26 -0.98
N HIS A 89 17.71 -14.96 -0.69
CA HIS A 89 17.74 -14.40 0.65
C HIS A 89 16.37 -14.25 1.32
N ILE A 90 15.29 -14.52 0.57
CA ILE A 90 13.90 -14.36 1.02
C ILE A 90 13.34 -15.73 1.38
N LEU A 91 12.83 -15.91 2.59
CA LEU A 91 12.12 -17.11 3.02
C LEU A 91 10.61 -16.83 3.10
N PHE A 92 9.83 -17.50 2.25
CA PHE A 92 8.36 -17.36 2.26
C PHE A 92 7.71 -18.26 3.32
N GLY A 93 6.88 -17.67 4.19
CA GLY A 93 5.96 -18.36 5.09
C GLY A 93 4.52 -18.16 4.61
N ILE A 94 3.97 -19.16 3.93
CA ILE A 94 2.64 -19.08 3.30
C ILE A 94 1.61 -19.69 4.26
N ALA A 95 0.62 -18.92 4.70
CA ALA A 95 -0.44 -19.39 5.56
C ALA A 95 -1.51 -20.14 4.77
N GLY A 96 -1.58 -21.47 4.94
CA GLY A 96 -2.58 -22.31 4.27
C GLY A 96 -3.44 -23.10 5.25
N SER A 97 -4.46 -23.79 4.74
CA SER A 97 -5.16 -24.85 5.48
C SER A 97 -5.38 -26.07 4.59
N VAL A 98 -5.39 -27.28 5.15
CA VAL A 98 -5.69 -28.51 4.40
C VAL A 98 -7.07 -28.42 3.73
N LYS A 99 -8.02 -27.73 4.37
CA LYS A 99 -9.37 -27.49 3.86
C LYS A 99 -9.42 -26.53 2.65
N SER A 100 -8.62 -25.47 2.63
CA SER A 100 -8.62 -24.44 1.55
C SER A 100 -7.69 -24.78 0.39
N TRP A 101 -6.59 -25.49 0.66
CA TRP A 101 -5.45 -25.60 -0.25
C TRP A 101 -5.82 -26.07 -1.66
N ASN A 102 -6.62 -27.13 -1.81
CA ASN A 102 -7.00 -27.63 -3.14
C ASN A 102 -7.77 -26.62 -4.00
N LYS A 103 -8.42 -25.62 -3.40
CA LYS A 103 -9.09 -24.52 -4.12
C LYS A 103 -8.11 -23.37 -4.44
N ARG A 104 -7.19 -23.07 -3.53
CA ARG A 104 -6.35 -21.85 -3.58
C ARG A 104 -4.95 -22.05 -4.14
N ARG A 105 -4.40 -23.28 -4.10
CA ARG A 105 -3.02 -23.61 -4.53
C ARG A 105 -2.65 -23.04 -5.90
N ASN A 106 -3.61 -22.99 -6.83
CA ASN A 106 -3.40 -22.49 -8.18
C ASN A 106 -2.85 -21.05 -8.17
N TYR A 107 -3.29 -20.19 -7.24
CA TYR A 107 -2.73 -18.84 -7.06
C TYR A 107 -1.25 -18.88 -6.65
N THR A 108 -0.87 -19.81 -5.76
CA THR A 108 0.53 -20.02 -5.37
C THR A 108 1.38 -20.56 -6.54
N GLU A 109 0.82 -21.46 -7.35
CA GLU A 109 1.50 -22.02 -8.55
C GLU A 109 1.84 -20.95 -9.60
N LEU A 110 1.16 -19.80 -9.64
CA LEU A 110 1.44 -18.74 -10.62
C LEU A 110 2.76 -18.00 -10.39
N TRP A 111 3.27 -17.98 -9.15
CA TRP A 111 4.46 -17.20 -8.79
C TRP A 111 5.58 -18.02 -8.15
N TRP A 112 5.27 -19.19 -7.62
CA TRP A 112 6.26 -20.11 -7.07
C TRP A 112 7.16 -20.65 -8.19
N LYS A 113 8.48 -20.56 -8.00
CA LYS A 113 9.48 -21.03 -8.99
C LYS A 113 10.30 -22.16 -8.36
N PRO A 114 10.04 -23.44 -8.69
CA PRO A 114 10.77 -24.57 -8.12
C PRO A 114 12.28 -24.42 -8.27
N ASN A 115 13.02 -24.75 -7.22
CA ASN A 115 14.49 -24.57 -7.10
C ASN A 115 14.99 -23.11 -7.17
N VAL A 116 14.12 -22.10 -7.20
CA VAL A 116 14.47 -20.67 -7.22
C VAL A 116 13.92 -19.96 -5.98
N THR A 117 12.64 -20.15 -5.67
CA THR A 117 12.01 -19.66 -4.43
C THR A 117 12.20 -20.66 -3.29
N ARG A 118 12.34 -20.16 -2.05
CA ARG A 118 12.51 -20.96 -0.82
C ARG A 118 11.46 -20.56 0.22
N GLY A 119 10.88 -21.52 0.92
CA GLY A 119 9.73 -21.25 1.78
C GLY A 119 8.86 -22.49 1.99
N PHE A 120 7.81 -22.33 2.79
CA PHE A 120 6.88 -23.41 3.13
C PHE A 120 5.44 -22.92 3.20
N VAL A 121 4.50 -23.79 2.84
CA VAL A 121 3.09 -23.66 3.19
C VAL A 121 2.88 -24.22 4.59
N TRP A 122 2.42 -23.38 5.52
CA TRP A 122 2.18 -23.73 6.91
C TRP A 122 0.71 -24.07 7.14
N LEU A 123 0.46 -25.37 7.23
CA LEU A 123 -0.87 -25.96 7.35
C LEU A 123 -1.30 -26.10 8.82
N ASP A 124 -2.60 -26.23 9.04
CA ASP A 124 -3.23 -26.56 10.32
C ASP A 124 -3.07 -28.03 10.71
N GLU A 125 -3.09 -28.93 9.73
CA GLU A 125 -2.97 -30.37 9.94
C GLU A 125 -2.18 -31.03 8.81
N LYS A 126 -1.94 -32.35 8.92
CA LYS A 126 -1.26 -33.12 7.87
C LYS A 126 -2.22 -33.35 6.69
N PRO A 127 -1.81 -33.07 5.43
CA PRO A 127 -2.59 -33.38 4.24
C PRO A 127 -3.07 -34.84 4.20
N PHE A 128 -4.28 -35.05 3.68
CA PHE A 128 -4.85 -36.37 3.47
C PHE A 128 -4.01 -37.19 2.46
N PRO A 129 -3.95 -38.53 2.55
CA PRO A 129 -3.14 -39.35 1.65
C PRO A 129 -3.48 -39.26 0.15
N ASN A 130 -4.68 -38.79 -0.20
CA ASN A 130 -5.13 -38.55 -1.58
C ASN A 130 -4.83 -37.12 -2.09
N MET A 131 -4.19 -36.28 -1.28
CA MET A 131 -3.92 -34.88 -1.58
C MET A 131 -2.56 -34.75 -2.28
N THR A 132 -2.59 -34.60 -3.61
CA THR A 132 -1.37 -34.52 -4.42
C THR A 132 -0.59 -33.24 -4.12
N TRP A 133 0.63 -33.40 -3.62
CA TRP A 133 1.62 -32.34 -3.50
C TRP A 133 2.61 -32.44 -4.66
N THR A 134 2.50 -31.52 -5.62
CA THR A 134 3.35 -31.46 -6.82
C THR A 134 4.64 -30.69 -6.55
N GLU A 135 5.65 -30.85 -7.40
CA GLU A 135 6.88 -30.05 -7.33
C GLU A 135 6.67 -28.59 -7.78
N THR A 136 5.51 -28.28 -8.39
CA THR A 136 5.08 -26.93 -8.82
C THR A 136 4.66 -26.02 -7.65
N VAL A 137 4.43 -26.57 -6.46
CA VAL A 137 4.07 -25.81 -5.25
C VAL A 137 5.22 -25.80 -4.22
N PRO A 138 5.27 -24.82 -3.30
CA PRO A 138 6.20 -24.85 -2.19
C PRO A 138 6.02 -26.14 -1.35
N PRO A 139 7.06 -26.68 -0.70
CA PRO A 139 6.88 -27.76 0.28
C PRO A 139 6.00 -27.30 1.47
N TYR A 140 5.38 -28.23 2.19
CA TYR A 140 4.58 -27.89 3.38
C TYR A 140 5.29 -28.16 4.71
N LYS A 141 4.81 -27.48 5.75
CA LYS A 141 5.01 -27.76 7.17
C LYS A 141 3.64 -27.81 7.84
N VAL A 142 3.53 -28.56 8.93
CA VAL A 142 2.36 -28.51 9.82
C VAL A 142 2.73 -27.61 10.99
N SER A 143 1.88 -26.65 11.31
CA SER A 143 2.11 -25.71 12.41
C SER A 143 2.10 -26.46 13.75
N GLU A 144 2.90 -26.01 14.70
CA GLU A 144 2.90 -26.59 16.05
C GLU A 144 1.56 -26.43 16.79
N ASP A 145 1.34 -27.26 17.82
CA ASP A 145 0.15 -27.16 18.66
C ASP A 145 0.04 -25.78 19.34
N THR A 146 -1.15 -25.20 19.24
CA THR A 146 -1.51 -23.89 19.81
C THR A 146 -2.62 -23.98 20.85
N SER A 147 -2.94 -25.18 21.35
CA SER A 147 -3.93 -25.43 22.41
C SER A 147 -3.71 -24.57 23.66
N ARG A 148 -2.44 -24.38 24.08
CA ARG A 148 -2.07 -23.61 25.28
C ARG A 148 -2.35 -22.11 25.23
N PHE A 149 -2.46 -21.52 24.05
CA PHE A 149 -2.57 -20.07 23.90
C PHE A 149 -4.00 -19.57 24.17
N LYS A 150 -4.11 -18.32 24.60
CA LYS A 150 -5.38 -17.62 24.73
C LYS A 150 -5.85 -17.12 23.36
N TYR A 151 -7.15 -17.24 23.14
CA TYR A 151 -7.84 -16.59 22.03
C TYR A 151 -9.28 -16.32 22.47
N SER A 152 -9.61 -15.05 22.64
CA SER A 152 -10.91 -14.61 23.20
C SER A 152 -11.68 -13.70 22.25
N CYS A 153 -11.23 -13.53 21.00
CA CYS A 153 -11.97 -12.82 19.98
C CYS A 153 -13.17 -13.67 19.54
N TRP A 154 -14.39 -13.24 19.88
CA TRP A 154 -15.62 -14.01 19.64
C TRP A 154 -16.08 -14.04 18.18
N TYR A 155 -15.58 -13.12 17.34
CA TYR A 155 -15.97 -12.96 15.94
C TYR A 155 -14.87 -13.33 14.93
N GLY A 156 -13.73 -13.86 15.42
CA GLY A 156 -12.61 -14.31 14.59
C GLY A 156 -12.30 -15.80 14.75
N SER A 157 -11.29 -16.27 14.01
CA SER A 157 -10.85 -17.67 14.03
C SER A 157 -9.62 -17.87 14.91
N ARG A 158 -9.63 -18.93 15.74
CA ARG A 158 -8.47 -19.36 16.53
C ARG A 158 -7.25 -19.71 15.66
N SER A 159 -7.42 -19.96 14.35
CA SER A 159 -6.31 -20.12 13.41
C SER A 159 -5.36 -18.91 13.37
N ALA A 160 -5.81 -17.71 13.75
CA ALA A 160 -4.97 -16.53 13.90
C ALA A 160 -3.77 -16.75 14.83
N VAL A 161 -3.89 -17.64 15.84
CA VAL A 161 -2.79 -17.99 16.74
C VAL A 161 -1.66 -18.71 16.01
N ARG A 162 -1.95 -19.79 15.27
CA ARG A 162 -0.91 -20.51 14.51
C ARG A 162 -0.34 -19.67 13.38
N ILE A 163 -1.18 -18.88 12.69
CA ILE A 163 -0.73 -18.04 11.56
C ILE A 163 0.23 -16.96 12.05
N ALA A 164 -0.01 -16.36 13.24
CA ALA A 164 0.93 -15.43 13.86
C ALA A 164 2.27 -16.10 14.25
N ARG A 165 2.30 -17.41 14.50
CA ARG A 165 3.54 -18.14 14.82
C ARG A 165 4.40 -18.51 13.62
N ILE A 166 3.87 -18.43 12.38
CA ILE A 166 4.61 -18.86 11.16
C ILE A 166 5.98 -18.17 11.02
N VAL A 167 6.10 -16.87 11.35
CA VAL A 167 7.39 -16.15 11.31
C VAL A 167 8.41 -16.80 12.25
N LYS A 168 7.97 -17.17 13.47
CA LYS A 168 8.79 -17.85 14.47
C LYS A 168 9.14 -19.27 14.05
N GLU A 169 8.15 -20.06 13.65
CA GLU A 169 8.37 -21.45 13.23
C GLU A 169 9.27 -21.51 11.98
N SER A 170 9.22 -20.50 11.09
CA SER A 170 10.12 -20.35 9.95
C SER A 170 11.54 -19.89 10.33
N PHE A 171 11.69 -19.05 11.35
CA PHE A 171 12.99 -18.65 11.90
C PHE A 171 13.68 -19.82 12.59
N GLU A 172 12.94 -20.61 13.37
CA GLU A 172 13.42 -21.78 14.12
C GLU A 172 13.88 -22.95 13.22
N LEU A 173 13.57 -22.92 11.91
CA LEU A 173 14.18 -23.84 10.93
C LEU A 173 15.69 -23.61 10.74
N GLY A 174 16.24 -22.47 11.16
CA GLY A 174 17.69 -22.21 11.14
C GLY A 174 18.32 -22.19 9.73
N LEU A 175 17.52 -21.93 8.69
CA LEU A 175 18.01 -21.99 7.31
C LEU A 175 19.07 -20.92 7.03
N PRO A 176 20.17 -21.25 6.33
CA PRO A 176 21.28 -20.31 6.11
C PRO A 176 20.88 -19.15 5.19
N ASN A 177 21.59 -18.03 5.36
CA ASN A 177 21.52 -16.84 4.50
C ASN A 177 20.09 -16.29 4.29
N VAL A 178 19.22 -16.36 5.29
CA VAL A 178 17.95 -15.60 5.29
C VAL A 178 18.25 -14.15 5.66
N ARG A 179 17.73 -13.21 4.87
CA ARG A 179 17.70 -11.77 5.19
C ARG A 179 16.30 -11.28 5.50
N TRP A 180 15.29 -11.90 4.87
CA TRP A 180 13.89 -11.50 4.95
C TRP A 180 12.98 -12.71 5.12
N PHE A 181 12.08 -12.64 6.10
CA PHE A 181 10.94 -13.54 6.26
C PHE A 181 9.73 -12.85 5.63
N VAL A 182 9.19 -13.42 4.55
CA VAL A 182 8.02 -12.85 3.84
C VAL A 182 6.80 -13.71 4.13
N MET A 183 5.79 -13.09 4.71
CA MET A 183 4.49 -13.68 5.02
C MET A 183 3.47 -13.36 3.93
N GLY A 184 2.57 -14.30 3.68
CA GLY A 184 1.36 -14.15 2.85
C GLY A 184 0.42 -15.33 3.05
N ASP A 185 -0.77 -15.28 2.47
CA ASP A 185 -1.79 -16.34 2.54
C ASP A 185 -1.73 -17.27 1.29
N ASP A 186 -2.42 -18.40 1.33
CA ASP A 186 -2.47 -19.39 0.24
C ASP A 186 -3.16 -18.90 -1.06
N ASP A 187 -3.79 -17.72 -1.03
CA ASP A 187 -4.30 -16.98 -2.19
C ASP A 187 -3.65 -15.60 -2.40
N THR A 188 -2.50 -15.33 -1.79
CA THR A 188 -1.63 -14.20 -2.15
C THR A 188 -0.78 -14.54 -3.38
N VAL A 189 -0.74 -13.64 -4.36
CA VAL A 189 0.13 -13.74 -5.55
C VAL A 189 1.25 -12.72 -5.45
N PHE A 190 2.50 -13.19 -5.37
CA PHE A 190 3.68 -12.33 -5.25
C PHE A 190 4.38 -12.09 -6.60
N PHE A 191 4.74 -10.85 -6.86
CA PHE A 191 5.53 -10.42 -8.00
C PHE A 191 7.01 -10.40 -7.58
N THR A 192 7.62 -11.60 -7.56
CA THR A 192 8.88 -11.88 -6.82
C THR A 192 10.09 -11.02 -7.21
N ASP A 193 10.24 -10.65 -8.48
CA ASP A 193 11.32 -9.77 -8.97
C ASP A 193 11.12 -8.32 -8.50
N ASN A 194 9.88 -7.86 -8.39
CA ASN A 194 9.52 -6.56 -7.81
C ASN A 194 9.66 -6.56 -6.29
N LEU A 195 9.28 -7.65 -5.60
CA LEU A 195 9.52 -7.85 -4.17
C LEU A 195 11.02 -7.79 -3.84
N VAL A 196 11.86 -8.49 -4.61
CA VAL A 196 13.33 -8.41 -4.48
C VAL A 196 13.82 -6.97 -4.68
N SER A 197 13.33 -6.28 -5.71
CA SER A 197 13.69 -4.88 -5.99
C SER A 197 13.32 -3.96 -4.83
N VAL A 198 12.15 -4.15 -4.21
CA VAL A 198 11.70 -3.39 -3.04
C VAL A 198 12.57 -3.67 -1.81
N LEU A 199 12.81 -4.94 -1.48
CA LEU A 199 13.61 -5.33 -0.31
C LEU A 199 15.10 -5.01 -0.46
N ALA A 200 15.61 -4.87 -1.69
CA ALA A 200 16.98 -4.41 -1.96
C ALA A 200 17.22 -2.92 -1.66
N LYS A 201 16.15 -2.13 -1.41
CA LYS A 201 16.27 -0.73 -0.96
C LYS A 201 16.74 -0.60 0.50
N TYR A 202 16.55 -1.66 1.30
CA TYR A 202 16.69 -1.64 2.76
C TYR A 202 17.95 -2.39 3.22
N ASP A 203 18.65 -1.84 4.22
CA ASP A 203 19.72 -2.57 4.91
C ASP A 203 19.11 -3.69 5.75
N HIS A 204 19.27 -4.92 5.29
CA HIS A 204 18.78 -6.13 5.94
C HIS A 204 19.38 -6.39 7.34
N ASN A 205 20.43 -5.66 7.73
CA ASN A 205 21.02 -5.71 9.07
C ASN A 205 20.31 -4.79 10.08
N GLN A 206 19.34 -3.99 9.64
CA GLN A 206 18.47 -3.22 10.53
C GLN A 206 17.12 -3.92 10.76
N MET A 207 16.37 -3.46 11.76
CA MET A 207 15.04 -3.96 12.06
C MET A 207 13.98 -3.28 11.18
N TYR A 208 13.39 -4.03 10.24
CA TYR A 208 12.38 -3.56 9.32
C TYR A 208 11.16 -4.49 9.29
N TYR A 209 9.98 -3.89 9.39
CA TYR A 209 8.68 -4.50 9.10
C TYR A 209 8.06 -3.74 7.92
N ILE A 210 7.91 -4.40 6.77
CA ILE A 210 7.56 -3.77 5.50
C ILE A 210 6.28 -4.39 4.94
N GLY A 211 5.33 -3.60 4.46
CA GLY A 211 4.13 -4.11 3.76
C GLY A 211 3.09 -3.03 3.47
N GLY A 212 1.83 -3.45 3.27
CA GLY A 212 0.72 -2.57 2.87
C GLY A 212 -0.42 -2.52 3.88
N ASN A 213 -1.15 -1.41 3.90
CA ASN A 213 -2.43 -1.28 4.60
C ASN A 213 -3.59 -1.79 3.73
N SER A 214 -4.78 -1.80 4.32
CA SER A 214 -5.99 -2.00 3.54
C SER A 214 -6.27 -0.80 2.61
N GLU A 215 -6.90 -1.09 1.48
CA GLU A 215 -7.49 -0.09 0.60
C GLU A 215 -8.71 0.59 1.26
N SER A 216 -9.45 -0.16 2.08
CA SER A 216 -10.67 0.29 2.74
C SER A 216 -10.39 0.86 4.14
N VAL A 217 -10.65 2.15 4.33
CA VAL A 217 -10.43 2.88 5.62
C VAL A 217 -11.10 2.21 6.81
N GLU A 218 -12.26 1.59 6.62
CA GLU A 218 -12.97 0.89 7.68
C GLU A 218 -12.21 -0.34 8.21
N GLN A 219 -11.33 -0.95 7.42
CA GLN A 219 -10.44 -2.00 7.91
C GLN A 219 -9.35 -1.40 8.77
N ASP A 220 -8.65 -0.36 8.33
CA ASP A 220 -7.55 0.23 9.10
C ASP A 220 -8.01 0.89 10.41
N VAL A 221 -9.23 1.45 10.43
CA VAL A 221 -9.87 1.99 11.64
C VAL A 221 -10.23 0.90 12.65
N ILE A 222 -10.64 -0.28 12.19
CA ILE A 222 -11.05 -1.40 13.05
C ILE A 222 -9.83 -2.26 13.47
N HIS A 223 -8.84 -2.36 12.60
CA HIS A 223 -7.68 -3.24 12.79
C HIS A 223 -6.42 -2.48 13.19
N SER A 224 -5.70 -1.84 12.27
CA SER A 224 -4.79 -0.71 12.56
C SER A 224 -4.14 -0.10 11.30
N TYR A 225 -4.02 1.22 11.25
CA TYR A 225 -3.12 1.95 10.33
C TYR A 225 -1.61 1.67 10.54
N THR A 226 -1.22 1.00 11.62
CA THR A 226 0.17 0.60 11.93
C THR A 226 0.48 -0.85 11.59
N MET A 227 -0.46 -1.56 10.97
CA MET A 227 -0.35 -2.95 10.54
C MET A 227 -0.06 -3.05 9.05
N ALA A 228 0.85 -3.94 8.67
CA ALA A 228 0.85 -4.52 7.33
C ALA A 228 -0.07 -5.75 7.33
N TYR A 229 -1.03 -5.78 6.41
CA TYR A 229 -2.08 -6.79 6.37
C TYR A 229 -1.56 -8.15 5.89
N GLY A 230 -2.04 -9.23 6.51
CA GLY A 230 -1.50 -10.57 6.31
C GLY A 230 -1.64 -11.09 4.87
N GLY A 231 -2.82 -10.92 4.27
CA GLY A 231 -3.12 -11.41 2.92
C GLY A 231 -2.46 -10.59 1.81
N GLY A 232 -2.35 -9.28 1.98
CA GLY A 232 -1.51 -8.42 1.13
C GLY A 232 -0.02 -8.75 1.27
N GLY A 233 0.37 -9.41 2.37
CA GLY A 233 1.72 -9.87 2.64
C GLY A 233 2.61 -8.80 3.27
N PHE A 234 3.65 -9.27 3.96
CA PHE A 234 4.63 -8.40 4.61
C PHE A 234 6.00 -9.06 4.74
N ALA A 235 7.05 -8.26 4.86
CA ALA A 235 8.42 -8.72 5.11
C ALA A 235 8.92 -8.28 6.49
N ILE A 236 9.62 -9.18 7.17
CA ILE A 236 10.34 -8.93 8.42
C ILE A 236 11.83 -9.22 8.19
N SER A 237 12.69 -8.25 8.50
CA SER A 237 14.14 -8.44 8.40
C SER A 237 14.66 -9.46 9.43
N TYR A 238 15.78 -10.13 9.12
CA TYR A 238 16.33 -11.16 10.00
C TYR A 238 16.59 -10.68 11.46
N PRO A 239 17.17 -9.49 11.72
CA PRO A 239 17.34 -8.98 13.09
C PRO A 239 16.01 -8.78 13.82
N LEU A 240 14.97 -8.30 13.12
CA LEU A 240 13.66 -8.10 13.73
C LEU A 240 12.97 -9.43 14.03
N ALA A 241 13.11 -10.43 13.16
CA ALA A 241 12.62 -11.78 13.45
C ALA A 241 13.32 -12.36 14.69
N ALA A 242 14.63 -12.17 14.83
CA ALA A 242 15.41 -12.64 15.97
C ALA A 242 14.97 -12.02 17.31
N GLU A 243 14.53 -10.76 17.34
CA GLU A 243 13.91 -10.17 18.54
C GLU A 243 12.46 -10.63 18.74
N LEU A 244 11.66 -10.69 17.66
CA LEU A 244 10.26 -11.10 17.71
C LEU A 244 10.07 -12.49 18.30
N VAL A 245 10.87 -13.49 17.88
CA VAL A 245 10.70 -14.87 18.37
C VAL A 245 10.88 -15.03 19.88
N LYS A 246 11.67 -14.14 20.52
CA LYS A 246 11.90 -14.16 21.98
C LYS A 246 10.64 -13.79 22.76
N ILE A 247 9.80 -12.91 22.22
CA ILE A 247 8.61 -12.37 22.90
C ILE A 247 7.28 -12.93 22.38
N LEU A 248 7.26 -13.45 21.13
CA LEU A 248 6.04 -13.69 20.35
C LEU A 248 5.00 -14.51 21.09
N ASP A 249 5.39 -15.62 21.74
CA ASP A 249 4.44 -16.50 22.40
C ASP A 249 3.69 -15.79 23.55
N GLY A 250 4.43 -15.12 24.43
CA GLY A 250 3.82 -14.37 25.53
C GLY A 250 3.07 -13.13 25.06
N CYS A 251 3.48 -12.56 23.93
CA CYS A 251 2.81 -11.45 23.26
C CYS A 251 1.46 -11.87 22.65
N ILE A 252 1.39 -13.03 21.97
CA ILE A 252 0.15 -13.61 21.44
C ILE A 252 -0.91 -13.78 22.55
N ASP A 253 -0.48 -14.21 23.75
CA ASP A 253 -1.34 -14.33 24.94
C ASP A 253 -1.77 -12.98 25.54
N ARG A 254 -0.98 -11.90 25.37
CA ARG A 254 -1.37 -10.53 25.76
C ARG A 254 -2.41 -9.94 24.80
N TYR A 255 -2.31 -10.28 23.52
CA TYR A 255 -3.22 -9.83 22.46
C TYR A 255 -4.27 -10.89 22.10
N ASP A 256 -4.77 -11.65 23.08
CA ASP A 256 -5.74 -12.75 22.90
C ASP A 256 -7.07 -12.31 22.25
N LYS A 257 -7.47 -11.05 22.48
CA LYS A 257 -8.64 -10.38 21.90
C LYS A 257 -8.49 -9.94 20.44
N PHE A 258 -7.27 -9.88 19.91
CA PHE A 258 -7.06 -9.48 18.51
C PHE A 258 -7.61 -10.54 17.55
N TYR A 259 -8.26 -10.07 16.49
CA TYR A 259 -8.98 -10.84 15.49
C TYR A 259 -8.02 -11.64 14.60
N GLY A 260 -7.09 -10.93 13.96
CA GLY A 260 -6.16 -11.47 12.97
C GLY A 260 -4.82 -11.91 13.55
N SER A 261 -4.05 -12.65 12.74
CA SER A 261 -2.65 -13.00 12.98
C SER A 261 -1.72 -11.81 12.79
N ASP A 262 -1.94 -11.05 11.73
CA ASP A 262 -1.30 -9.77 11.41
C ASP A 262 -1.44 -8.74 12.54
N GLN A 263 -2.61 -8.60 13.14
CA GLN A 263 -2.81 -7.75 14.32
C GLN A 263 -1.92 -8.17 15.48
N LYS A 264 -1.80 -9.49 15.73
CA LYS A 264 -0.96 -10.02 16.81
C LYS A 264 0.51 -9.73 16.54
N ILE A 265 0.98 -9.96 15.31
CA ILE A 265 2.32 -9.58 14.86
C ILE A 265 2.55 -8.07 15.07
N GLN A 266 1.65 -7.21 14.60
CA GLN A 266 1.76 -5.76 14.74
C GLN A 266 1.79 -5.31 16.21
N GLY A 267 1.01 -5.95 17.09
CA GLY A 267 1.06 -5.73 18.53
C GLY A 267 2.46 -6.03 19.09
N CYS A 268 3.02 -7.20 18.78
CA CYS A 268 4.37 -7.58 19.23
C CYS A 268 5.46 -6.66 18.69
N LEU A 269 5.39 -6.28 17.41
CA LEU A 269 6.33 -5.33 16.82
C LEU A 269 6.25 -3.94 17.45
N SER A 270 5.07 -3.55 17.95
CA SER A 270 4.88 -2.31 18.71
C SER A 270 5.48 -2.38 20.12
N GLU A 271 5.49 -3.56 20.76
CA GLU A 271 6.23 -3.75 22.02
C GLU A 271 7.75 -3.67 21.83
N ILE A 272 8.26 -4.10 20.67
CA ILE A 272 9.68 -3.93 20.27
C ILE A 272 9.99 -2.47 19.88
N GLY A 273 8.97 -1.71 19.49
CA GLY A 273 9.10 -0.32 19.06
C GLY A 273 9.40 -0.14 17.57
N VAL A 274 9.13 -1.15 16.73
CA VAL A 274 9.37 -1.10 15.28
C VAL A 274 8.06 -0.84 14.52
N PRO A 275 7.91 0.32 13.86
CA PRO A 275 6.71 0.65 13.09
C PRO A 275 6.70 -0.04 11.72
N VAL A 276 5.51 -0.13 11.11
CA VAL A 276 5.36 -0.55 9.71
C VAL A 276 5.97 0.50 8.76
N THR A 277 6.79 0.02 7.84
CA THR A 277 7.30 0.75 6.68
C THR A 277 6.39 0.44 5.50
N LYS A 278 5.67 1.45 5.00
CA LYS A 278 4.61 1.24 4.01
C LYS A 278 5.15 1.26 2.59
N GLU A 279 4.83 0.23 1.82
CA GLU A 279 5.19 0.08 0.41
C GLU A 279 3.93 -0.03 -0.44
N LEU A 280 3.77 0.86 -1.42
CA LEU A 280 2.51 1.06 -2.16
C LEU A 280 2.10 -0.09 -3.09
N GLY A 281 2.97 -1.09 -3.29
CA GLY A 281 2.71 -2.25 -4.15
C GLY A 281 2.23 -3.50 -3.43
N PHE A 282 2.12 -3.48 -2.10
CA PHE A 282 1.50 -4.56 -1.33
C PHE A 282 0.00 -4.29 -1.22
N HIS A 283 -0.81 -5.12 -1.87
CA HIS A 283 -2.26 -4.94 -1.90
C HIS A 283 -3.00 -6.08 -1.21
N GLN A 284 -3.74 -5.71 -0.17
CA GLN A 284 -4.71 -6.58 0.49
C GLN A 284 -5.99 -6.73 -0.37
N LEU A 285 -6.31 -5.73 -1.19
CA LEU A 285 -7.60 -5.51 -1.90
C LEU A 285 -8.80 -5.95 -1.07
N ASP A 286 -8.91 -5.42 0.16
CA ASP A 286 -10.15 -5.45 0.94
C ASP A 286 -11.16 -4.48 0.27
N ILE A 287 -11.65 -4.87 -0.89
CA ILE A 287 -12.62 -4.14 -1.72
C ILE A 287 -13.65 -5.12 -2.28
N ARG A 288 -14.70 -4.57 -2.88
CA ARG A 288 -15.81 -5.29 -3.52
C ARG A 288 -16.06 -4.74 -4.91
N GLY A 289 -16.76 -5.47 -5.79
CA GLY A 289 -16.97 -5.06 -7.18
C GLY A 289 -15.70 -5.23 -8.02
N SER A 290 -15.46 -4.34 -8.99
CA SER A 290 -14.37 -4.49 -9.96
C SER A 290 -13.08 -3.76 -9.52
N PRO A 291 -11.92 -4.45 -9.42
CA PRO A 291 -10.65 -3.82 -9.08
C PRO A 291 -10.09 -2.91 -10.19
N TYR A 292 -10.76 -2.85 -11.35
CA TYR A 292 -10.27 -2.18 -12.56
C TYR A 292 -9.75 -0.77 -12.33
N GLY A 293 -10.52 0.09 -11.68
CA GLY A 293 -10.14 1.49 -11.51
C GLY A 293 -8.97 1.72 -10.57
N LEU A 294 -8.69 0.78 -9.64
CA LEU A 294 -7.50 0.77 -8.80
C LEU A 294 -6.29 0.33 -9.63
N LEU A 295 -6.36 -0.83 -10.29
CA LEU A 295 -5.24 -1.40 -11.05
C LEU A 295 -4.88 -0.58 -12.30
N ALA A 296 -5.85 0.08 -12.93
CA ALA A 296 -5.64 0.96 -14.09
C ALA A 296 -4.98 2.30 -13.74
N ALA A 297 -5.09 2.72 -12.48
CA ALA A 297 -4.47 3.93 -11.91
C ALA A 297 -3.51 3.56 -10.77
N HIS A 298 -2.85 2.40 -10.89
CA HIS A 298 -1.90 1.90 -9.88
C HIS A 298 -0.81 2.97 -9.62
N PRO A 299 -0.44 3.22 -8.35
CA PRO A 299 0.56 4.22 -8.01
C PRO A 299 1.92 3.91 -8.67
N VAL A 300 2.79 4.92 -8.75
CA VAL A 300 4.13 4.76 -9.35
C VAL A 300 5.06 4.08 -8.34
N ALA A 301 4.88 2.77 -8.24
CA ALA A 301 5.61 1.85 -7.39
C ALA A 301 5.61 0.46 -8.06
N PRO A 302 6.61 -0.41 -7.79
CA PRO A 302 6.55 -1.80 -8.24
C PRO A 302 5.31 -2.47 -7.66
N LEU A 303 4.51 -3.17 -8.47
CA LEU A 303 3.50 -4.09 -7.96
C LEU A 303 4.22 -5.25 -7.24
N VAL A 304 3.92 -5.49 -5.96
CA VAL A 304 4.62 -6.50 -5.13
C VAL A 304 3.73 -7.70 -4.85
N SER A 305 2.45 -7.49 -4.55
CA SER A 305 1.52 -8.57 -4.22
C SER A 305 0.06 -8.18 -4.46
N LEU A 306 -0.77 -9.19 -4.71
CA LEU A 306 -2.22 -9.07 -4.83
C LEU A 306 -2.90 -10.21 -4.04
N HIS A 307 -3.96 -9.84 -3.32
CA HIS A 307 -4.96 -10.62 -2.58
C HIS A 307 -6.23 -9.74 -2.59
N HIS A 308 -7.46 -10.09 -2.20
CA HIS A 308 -8.07 -11.40 -1.95
C HIS A 308 -8.96 -11.79 -3.15
N PHE A 309 -8.42 -12.50 -4.14
CA PHE A 309 -9.07 -12.65 -5.46
C PHE A 309 -10.51 -13.17 -5.43
N ASP A 310 -10.85 -14.10 -4.53
CA ASP A 310 -12.19 -14.69 -4.46
C ASP A 310 -13.31 -13.72 -4.01
N TYR A 311 -13.00 -12.47 -3.64
CA TYR A 311 -13.92 -11.52 -2.98
C TYR A 311 -14.32 -10.31 -3.85
N PHE A 312 -13.70 -10.16 -5.02
CA PHE A 312 -13.93 -9.10 -6.01
C PHE A 312 -14.01 -9.69 -7.44
N GLU A 313 -14.51 -8.92 -8.43
CA GLU A 313 -14.68 -9.39 -9.81
C GLU A 313 -13.35 -9.67 -10.52
N SER A 314 -13.32 -10.60 -11.48
CA SER A 314 -12.07 -10.96 -12.19
C SER A 314 -11.38 -9.75 -12.82
N ILE A 315 -10.04 -9.72 -12.71
CA ILE A 315 -9.19 -8.57 -13.10
C ILE A 315 -9.41 -8.19 -14.57
N PHE A 316 -9.64 -9.19 -15.40
CA PHE A 316 -10.02 -9.05 -16.80
C PHE A 316 -11.45 -9.56 -17.01
N PRO A 317 -12.32 -8.79 -17.69
CA PRO A 317 -13.70 -9.18 -17.90
C PRO A 317 -13.83 -10.41 -18.80
N ASN A 318 -14.88 -11.20 -18.57
CA ASN A 318 -15.19 -12.47 -19.25
C ASN A 318 -14.15 -13.60 -19.06
N LEU A 319 -13.22 -13.46 -18.12
CA LEU A 319 -12.33 -14.54 -17.66
C LEU A 319 -12.75 -15.03 -16.27
N THR A 320 -12.40 -16.27 -15.91
CA THR A 320 -12.54 -16.71 -14.52
C THR A 320 -11.50 -16.00 -13.64
N GLN A 321 -11.62 -16.15 -12.32
CA GLN A 321 -10.71 -15.50 -11.39
C GLN A 321 -9.25 -15.89 -11.68
N ILE A 322 -8.96 -17.19 -11.77
CA ILE A 322 -7.59 -17.69 -12.02
C ILE A 322 -7.07 -17.30 -13.40
N ASP A 323 -7.84 -17.48 -14.48
CA ASP A 323 -7.42 -17.10 -15.84
C ASP A 323 -7.09 -15.60 -15.94
N SER A 324 -7.78 -14.76 -15.14
CA SER A 324 -7.53 -13.32 -15.11
C SER A 324 -6.21 -12.96 -14.41
N VAL A 325 -5.81 -13.74 -13.40
CA VAL A 325 -4.50 -13.57 -12.75
C VAL A 325 -3.39 -14.15 -13.62
N GLU A 326 -3.57 -15.33 -14.21
CA GLU A 326 -2.65 -15.91 -15.20
C GLU A 326 -2.35 -14.92 -16.33
N LYS A 327 -3.38 -14.26 -16.85
CA LYS A 327 -3.22 -13.23 -17.88
C LYS A 327 -2.41 -12.03 -17.40
N LEU A 328 -2.60 -11.56 -16.17
CA LEU A 328 -1.79 -10.48 -15.59
C LEU A 328 -0.33 -10.90 -15.41
N VAL A 329 -0.11 -12.12 -14.91
CA VAL A 329 1.22 -12.71 -14.71
C VAL A 329 1.96 -12.86 -16.04
N SER A 330 1.30 -13.26 -17.12
CA SER A 330 1.93 -13.32 -18.46
C SER A 330 2.48 -11.97 -18.95
N GLY A 331 1.84 -10.85 -18.56
CA GLY A 331 2.35 -9.50 -18.80
C GLY A 331 3.58 -9.20 -17.95
N TYR A 332 3.52 -9.56 -16.66
CA TYR A 332 4.62 -9.41 -15.71
C TYR A 332 5.87 -10.18 -16.13
N GLU A 333 5.77 -11.42 -16.61
CA GLU A 333 6.93 -12.21 -17.04
C GLU A 333 7.76 -11.51 -18.15
N VAL A 334 7.11 -10.73 -19.02
CA VAL A 334 7.76 -10.00 -20.10
C VAL A 334 8.46 -8.72 -19.62
N ASP A 335 7.82 -7.91 -18.76
CA ASP A 335 8.39 -6.68 -18.20
C ASP A 335 8.04 -6.50 -16.71
N PRO A 336 8.72 -7.23 -15.79
CA PRO A 336 8.31 -7.34 -14.38
C PRO A 336 8.09 -5.99 -13.69
N SER A 337 9.03 -5.08 -13.90
CA SER A 337 9.06 -3.75 -13.28
C SER A 337 8.13 -2.73 -13.94
N ARG A 338 7.47 -3.09 -15.06
CA ARG A 338 6.52 -2.24 -15.79
C ARG A 338 5.06 -2.64 -15.59
N ILE A 339 4.77 -3.80 -15.00
CA ILE A 339 3.38 -4.25 -14.83
C ILE A 339 2.54 -3.22 -14.06
N LEU A 340 1.32 -2.99 -14.54
CA LEU A 340 0.36 -1.96 -14.11
C LEU A 340 0.80 -0.50 -14.20
N GLN A 341 2.07 -0.20 -14.51
CA GLN A 341 2.57 1.18 -14.45
C GLN A 341 1.81 2.10 -15.40
N GLN A 342 1.23 3.15 -14.81
CA GLN A 342 0.41 4.12 -15.53
C GLN A 342 1.29 5.17 -16.22
N SER A 343 0.97 5.45 -17.47
CA SER A 343 1.52 6.55 -18.27
C SER A 343 0.40 7.19 -19.09
N PHE A 344 0.51 8.46 -19.45
CA PHE A 344 -0.50 9.12 -20.28
C PHE A 344 0.07 10.23 -21.17
N CYS A 345 -0.63 10.52 -22.27
CA CYS A 345 -0.32 11.60 -23.20
C CYS A 345 -1.57 12.27 -23.77
N TYR A 346 -1.34 13.31 -24.56
CA TYR A 346 -2.37 14.08 -25.25
C TYR A 346 -2.10 14.12 -26.76
N ASP A 347 -3.09 13.73 -27.57
CA ASP A 347 -3.11 14.03 -29.00
C ASP A 347 -3.90 15.33 -29.19
N LEU A 348 -3.18 16.45 -29.20
CA LEU A 348 -3.76 17.78 -29.32
C LEU A 348 -4.44 18.03 -30.68
N ASN A 349 -4.05 17.30 -31.73
CA ASN A 349 -4.69 17.43 -33.05
C ASN A 349 -6.09 16.78 -33.09
N ARG A 350 -6.34 15.80 -32.21
CA ARG A 350 -7.66 15.17 -32.02
C ARG A 350 -8.38 15.64 -30.76
N ASN A 351 -7.72 16.44 -29.93
CA ASN A 351 -8.09 16.72 -28.54
C ASN A 351 -8.34 15.44 -27.73
N TRP A 352 -7.50 14.41 -27.87
CA TRP A 352 -7.64 13.16 -27.12
C TRP A 352 -6.65 13.08 -25.95
N SER A 353 -7.04 12.38 -24.89
CA SER A 353 -6.11 11.90 -23.85
C SER A 353 -6.03 10.38 -23.92
N VAL A 354 -4.82 9.82 -23.83
CA VAL A 354 -4.61 8.38 -23.78
C VAL A 354 -3.92 8.05 -22.47
N SER A 355 -4.53 7.19 -21.66
CA SER A 355 -3.96 6.62 -20.44
C SER A 355 -3.67 5.15 -20.68
N VAL A 356 -2.49 4.68 -20.28
CA VAL A 356 -1.97 3.33 -20.51
C VAL A 356 -1.47 2.79 -19.17
N SER A 357 -2.13 1.75 -18.66
CA SER A 357 -1.60 0.88 -17.61
C SER A 357 -0.94 -0.31 -18.30
N TRP A 358 0.39 -0.36 -18.26
CA TRP A 358 1.14 -1.31 -19.07
C TRP A 358 0.87 -2.76 -18.61
N GLY A 359 0.64 -3.65 -19.58
CA GLY A 359 0.21 -5.02 -19.31
C GLY A 359 -1.24 -5.18 -18.81
N TYR A 360 -2.06 -4.12 -18.77
CA TYR A 360 -3.44 -4.21 -18.28
C TYR A 360 -4.50 -3.55 -19.18
N THR A 361 -4.49 -2.22 -19.31
CA THR A 361 -5.54 -1.48 -20.05
C THR A 361 -5.03 -0.22 -20.74
N VAL A 362 -5.72 0.18 -21.81
CA VAL A 362 -5.63 1.52 -22.42
C VAL A 362 -7.00 2.19 -22.35
N GLN A 363 -7.01 3.45 -21.92
CA GLN A 363 -8.18 4.31 -21.81
C GLN A 363 -8.03 5.47 -22.81
N LEU A 364 -8.91 5.54 -23.79
CA LEU A 364 -8.95 6.62 -24.78
C LEU A 364 -10.09 7.59 -24.44
N TYR A 365 -9.75 8.81 -24.02
CA TYR A 365 -10.70 9.89 -23.79
C TYR A 365 -10.82 10.77 -25.04
N PRO A 366 -12.00 10.91 -25.68
CA PRO A 366 -12.20 11.76 -26.86
C PRO A 366 -12.27 13.28 -26.54
N PHE A 367 -11.53 13.69 -25.51
CA PHE A 367 -11.40 15.04 -24.97
C PHE A 367 -10.11 15.13 -24.13
N LEU A 368 -9.65 16.36 -23.85
CA LEU A 368 -8.50 16.60 -22.98
C LEU A 368 -8.90 16.46 -21.51
N VAL A 369 -8.11 15.69 -20.75
CA VAL A 369 -8.32 15.36 -19.33
C VAL A 369 -7.11 15.87 -18.53
N THR A 370 -7.31 16.33 -17.29
CA THR A 370 -6.18 16.74 -16.45
C THR A 370 -5.43 15.51 -15.91
N SER A 371 -4.11 15.63 -15.72
CA SER A 371 -3.29 14.58 -15.08
C SER A 371 -3.88 14.14 -13.74
N LYS A 372 -4.31 15.09 -12.89
CA LYS A 372 -5.02 14.80 -11.63
C LYS A 372 -6.19 13.82 -11.82
N LYS A 373 -6.99 13.99 -12.87
CA LYS A 373 -8.16 13.12 -13.15
C LYS A 373 -7.74 11.79 -13.80
N LEU A 374 -6.64 11.74 -14.55
CA LEU A 374 -6.11 10.47 -15.09
C LEU A 374 -5.46 9.60 -13.99
N GLU A 375 -4.78 10.22 -13.02
CA GLU A 375 -4.11 9.57 -11.89
C GLU A 375 -5.05 9.20 -10.72
N THR A 376 -6.31 9.65 -10.75
CA THR A 376 -7.29 9.32 -9.71
C THR A 376 -8.05 8.06 -10.08
N ALA A 377 -8.03 7.04 -9.22
CA ALA A 377 -8.71 5.77 -9.45
C ALA A 377 -10.21 5.96 -9.70
N VAL A 378 -10.75 5.35 -10.75
CA VAL A 378 -12.19 5.36 -11.01
C VAL A 378 -12.87 4.42 -10.01
N GLY A 379 -13.94 4.86 -9.34
CA GLY A 379 -14.67 4.06 -8.37
C GLY A 379 -15.50 2.94 -9.00
N THR A 380 -14.82 1.91 -9.51
CA THR A 380 -15.42 0.65 -10.00
C THR A 380 -15.58 -0.41 -8.90
N PHE A 381 -15.14 -0.05 -7.69
CA PHE A 381 -15.09 -0.89 -6.50
C PHE A 381 -15.78 -0.19 -5.31
N GLN A 382 -16.09 -0.98 -4.29
CA GLN A 382 -16.75 -0.58 -3.05
C GLN A 382 -15.92 -1.02 -1.83
N THR A 383 -16.23 -0.46 -0.66
CA THR A 383 -15.58 -0.81 0.61
C THR A 383 -15.90 -2.26 1.06
N TRP A 384 -15.00 -2.85 1.84
CA TRP A 384 -15.00 -4.27 2.21
C TRP A 384 -16.25 -4.80 2.94
N ARG A 385 -16.67 -4.08 3.98
CA ARG A 385 -17.74 -4.45 4.92
C ARG A 385 -19.04 -3.70 4.65
N SER A 386 -18.97 -2.42 4.31
CA SER A 386 -20.18 -1.60 4.14
C SER A 386 -20.70 -1.58 2.70
N TRP A 387 -19.90 -2.00 1.72
CA TRP A 387 -20.20 -1.89 0.28
C TRP A 387 -20.47 -0.45 -0.18
N ASP A 388 -19.95 0.55 0.54
CA ASP A 388 -20.05 1.96 0.19
C ASP A 388 -19.06 2.36 -0.91
N THR A 389 -19.23 3.56 -1.44
CA THR A 389 -18.32 4.16 -2.44
C THR A 389 -17.04 4.78 -1.84
N GLY A 390 -16.77 4.52 -0.56
CA GLY A 390 -15.63 5.00 0.20
C GLY A 390 -15.98 5.17 1.70
N PRO A 391 -15.05 5.70 2.52
CA PRO A 391 -13.74 6.19 2.14
C PRO A 391 -12.69 5.09 1.91
N PHE A 392 -11.72 5.40 1.04
CA PHE A 392 -10.53 4.58 0.78
C PHE A 392 -9.27 5.31 1.23
N THR A 393 -8.16 4.59 1.37
CA THR A 393 -6.85 5.15 1.77
C THR A 393 -6.17 5.98 0.67
N PHE A 394 -6.82 6.12 -0.49
CA PHE A 394 -6.39 6.88 -1.66
C PHE A 394 -7.58 7.61 -2.32
N ASN A 395 -7.28 8.56 -3.21
CA ASN A 395 -8.32 9.34 -3.89
C ASN A 395 -9.04 8.51 -4.96
N THR A 396 -10.37 8.59 -4.97
CA THR A 396 -11.22 8.01 -6.02
C THR A 396 -12.05 9.08 -6.73
N GLN A 397 -12.54 8.76 -7.94
CA GLN A 397 -13.51 9.58 -8.68
C GLN A 397 -14.74 8.74 -9.04
N PRO A 398 -15.96 9.30 -8.97
CA PRO A 398 -17.17 8.58 -9.34
C PRO A 398 -17.20 8.26 -10.84
N ILE A 399 -17.82 7.15 -11.20
CA ILE A 399 -18.15 6.84 -12.60
C ILE A 399 -19.21 7.84 -13.07
N SER A 400 -18.89 8.68 -14.06
CA SER A 400 -19.89 9.63 -14.59
C SER A 400 -21.09 8.88 -15.18
N SER A 401 -22.30 9.35 -14.87
CA SER A 401 -23.54 8.86 -15.51
C SER A 401 -23.61 9.25 -17.00
N ASN A 402 -22.86 10.27 -17.41
CA ASN A 402 -22.75 10.67 -18.80
C ASN A 402 -21.75 9.77 -19.54
N MET A 403 -22.25 8.94 -20.44
CA MET A 403 -21.42 8.05 -21.27
C MET A 403 -20.41 8.81 -22.13
N CYS A 404 -20.70 10.07 -22.47
CA CYS A 404 -19.80 10.96 -23.22
C CYS A 404 -18.72 11.63 -22.36
N GLU A 405 -18.58 11.23 -21.09
CA GLU A 405 -17.48 11.60 -20.18
C GLU A 405 -16.66 10.36 -19.75
N ARG A 406 -17.02 9.17 -20.24
CA ARG A 406 -16.29 7.91 -20.01
C ARG A 406 -15.25 7.69 -21.12
N PRO A 407 -14.08 7.09 -20.82
CA PRO A 407 -13.14 6.67 -21.86
C PRO A 407 -13.69 5.50 -22.66
N VAL A 408 -13.21 5.34 -23.89
CA VAL A 408 -13.27 4.06 -24.60
C VAL A 408 -12.18 3.16 -24.02
N VAL A 409 -12.57 2.00 -23.49
CA VAL A 409 -11.66 1.09 -22.78
C VAL A 409 -11.17 -0.02 -23.71
N PHE A 410 -9.88 -0.34 -23.58
CA PHE A 410 -9.21 -1.43 -24.28
C PHE A 410 -8.49 -2.28 -23.24
N MET A 411 -8.66 -3.61 -23.28
CA MET A 411 -8.01 -4.54 -22.36
C MET A 411 -6.87 -5.27 -23.06
N LEU A 412 -5.88 -5.75 -22.29
CA LEU A 412 -4.76 -6.54 -22.83
C LEU A 412 -5.29 -7.69 -23.70
N ASP A 413 -4.77 -7.79 -24.90
CA ASP A 413 -5.06 -8.83 -25.90
C ASP A 413 -3.87 -9.80 -25.99
N ARG A 414 -2.65 -9.27 -26.09
CA ARG A 414 -1.39 -10.03 -26.15
C ARG A 414 -0.19 -9.24 -25.61
N VAL A 415 0.87 -9.94 -25.24
CA VAL A 415 2.16 -9.38 -24.80
C VAL A 415 3.30 -10.15 -25.46
N GLU A 416 4.32 -9.43 -25.93
CA GLU A 416 5.41 -9.95 -26.74
C GLU A 416 6.74 -9.26 -26.36
N SER A 417 7.84 -10.00 -26.37
CA SER A 417 9.20 -9.43 -26.35
C SER A 417 9.67 -9.23 -27.79
N VAL A 418 9.98 -7.99 -28.19
CA VAL A 418 10.20 -7.61 -29.59
C VAL A 418 11.64 -7.17 -29.85
N GLY A 419 12.48 -8.15 -30.21
CA GLY A 419 13.92 -7.94 -30.40
C GLY A 419 14.66 -7.78 -29.06
N VAL A 420 15.84 -7.18 -29.09
CA VAL A 420 16.68 -7.05 -27.89
C VAL A 420 16.18 -5.89 -27.01
N GLY A 421 15.73 -6.21 -25.80
CA GLY A 421 15.45 -5.22 -24.76
C GLY A 421 14.22 -4.35 -25.00
N LYS A 422 13.25 -4.78 -25.81
CA LYS A 422 11.97 -4.09 -26.03
C LYS A 422 10.79 -5.03 -25.88
N THR A 423 9.65 -4.47 -25.49
CA THR A 423 8.40 -5.15 -25.18
C THR A 423 7.26 -4.51 -25.99
N LEU A 424 6.23 -5.29 -26.30
CA LEU A 424 5.06 -4.88 -27.06
C LEU A 424 3.81 -5.46 -26.40
N THR A 425 2.84 -4.63 -26.07
CA THR A 425 1.51 -5.04 -25.62
C THR A 425 0.46 -4.62 -26.64
N GLY A 426 -0.37 -5.57 -27.06
CA GLY A 426 -1.56 -5.32 -27.85
C GLY A 426 -2.78 -5.22 -26.96
N TYR A 427 -3.67 -4.27 -27.23
CA TYR A 427 -4.93 -4.08 -26.50
C TYR A 427 -6.09 -4.01 -27.48
N LYS A 428 -7.21 -4.65 -27.12
CA LYS A 428 -8.40 -4.76 -27.94
C LYS A 428 -9.57 -4.03 -27.28
N ARG A 429 -10.38 -3.35 -28.07
CA ARG A 429 -11.55 -2.61 -27.58
C ARG A 429 -12.45 -3.55 -26.76
N TYR A 430 -12.70 -3.19 -25.51
CA TYR A 430 -13.65 -3.87 -24.65
C TYR A 430 -14.99 -3.14 -24.72
N ASN A 431 -16.04 -3.90 -25.01
CA ASN A 431 -17.41 -3.39 -24.96
C ASN A 431 -18.05 -3.87 -23.64
N MET A 432 -18.45 -2.92 -22.81
CA MET A 432 -19.16 -3.13 -21.55
C MET A 432 -20.59 -3.66 -21.82
N GLY A 433 -20.69 -4.95 -22.14
CA GLY A 433 -21.96 -5.61 -22.42
C GLY A 433 -22.65 -5.19 -23.73
N LYS A 434 -23.91 -5.61 -23.89
CA LYS A 434 -24.76 -5.31 -25.05
C LYS A 434 -25.74 -4.15 -24.83
N GLU A 435 -25.78 -3.59 -23.61
CA GLU A 435 -26.81 -2.64 -23.18
C GLU A 435 -26.30 -1.20 -23.02
N GLU A 436 -24.99 -0.98 -22.83
CA GLU A 436 -24.39 0.36 -22.93
C GLU A 436 -24.35 0.81 -24.41
N LYS A 437 -25.16 1.82 -24.74
CA LYS A 437 -25.14 2.48 -26.05
C LYS A 437 -23.98 3.47 -26.13
N ASP A 438 -23.06 3.26 -27.06
CA ASP A 438 -21.95 4.19 -27.37
C ASP A 438 -22.42 5.66 -27.38
N CYS A 439 -21.57 6.56 -26.85
CA CYS A 439 -21.87 8.00 -26.80
C CYS A 439 -22.32 8.53 -28.18
N PRO A 440 -23.51 9.15 -28.30
CA PRO A 440 -24.08 9.54 -29.60
C PRO A 440 -23.45 10.80 -30.21
N LYS A 441 -22.49 11.45 -29.52
CA LYS A 441 -21.84 12.66 -30.03
C LYS A 441 -20.84 12.33 -31.14
N CYS A 442 -20.85 13.13 -32.22
CA CYS A 442 -20.00 12.90 -33.39
C CYS A 442 -18.48 12.91 -33.09
N ASN A 443 -18.01 13.58 -32.03
CA ASN A 443 -16.60 13.56 -31.63
C ASN A 443 -16.14 12.18 -31.10
N TYR A 444 -17.07 11.34 -30.62
CA TYR A 444 -16.75 9.97 -30.23
C TYR A 444 -16.58 9.04 -31.44
N THR A 445 -17.22 9.30 -32.59
CA THR A 445 -17.21 8.40 -33.74
C THR A 445 -15.79 8.00 -34.19
N SER A 446 -14.85 8.94 -34.21
CA SER A 446 -13.45 8.66 -34.56
C SER A 446 -12.69 7.85 -33.52
N ALA A 447 -13.02 7.99 -32.23
CA ALA A 447 -12.43 7.20 -31.14
C ALA A 447 -13.03 5.78 -31.09
N LEU A 448 -14.34 5.65 -31.30
CA LEU A 448 -15.05 4.38 -31.38
C LEU A 448 -14.63 3.54 -32.59
N ALA A 449 -14.11 4.18 -33.65
CA ALA A 449 -13.52 3.52 -34.81
C ALA A 449 -12.17 2.83 -34.50
N VAL A 450 -11.45 3.24 -33.46
CA VAL A 450 -10.23 2.56 -32.99
C VAL A 450 -10.61 1.17 -32.48
N GLN A 451 -10.02 0.13 -33.05
CA GLN A 451 -10.29 -1.26 -32.64
C GLN A 451 -9.18 -1.83 -31.75
N PHE A 452 -7.95 -1.39 -31.98
CA PHE A 452 -6.76 -1.88 -31.29
C PHE A 452 -5.76 -0.76 -31.02
N PHE A 453 -5.03 -0.92 -29.93
CA PHE A 453 -3.80 -0.22 -29.62
C PHE A 453 -2.64 -1.21 -29.59
N ASN A 454 -1.49 -0.84 -30.14
CA ASN A 454 -0.22 -1.49 -29.84
C ASN A 454 0.65 -0.51 -29.06
N VAL A 455 1.21 -0.93 -27.93
CA VAL A 455 2.08 -0.12 -27.08
C VAL A 455 3.44 -0.82 -27.00
N SER A 456 4.49 -0.16 -27.48
CA SER A 456 5.86 -0.66 -27.41
C SER A 456 6.71 0.17 -26.47
N ALA A 457 7.61 -0.45 -25.70
CA ALA A 457 8.57 0.22 -24.83
C ALA A 457 9.89 -0.56 -24.76
N PRO A 458 11.03 0.06 -24.40
CA PRO A 458 12.17 -0.66 -23.86
C PRO A 458 11.79 -1.37 -22.56
N LYS A 459 12.40 -2.53 -22.29
CA LYS A 459 12.22 -3.23 -21.03
C LYS A 459 12.60 -2.32 -19.86
N PHE A 460 11.76 -2.23 -18.84
CA PHE A 460 11.97 -1.30 -17.73
C PHE A 460 13.19 -1.72 -16.91
N ASN A 461 14.06 -0.77 -16.56
CA ASN A 461 15.22 -1.04 -15.73
C ASN A 461 14.82 -1.03 -14.23
N PRO A 462 14.91 -2.16 -13.50
CA PRO A 462 14.52 -2.21 -12.09
C PRO A 462 15.30 -1.24 -11.20
N ASP A 463 16.54 -0.85 -11.56
CA ASP A 463 17.33 0.10 -10.77
C ASP A 463 16.72 1.50 -10.67
N LEU A 464 15.78 1.85 -11.55
CA LEU A 464 15.08 3.13 -11.48
C LEU A 464 14.19 3.21 -10.21
N TRP A 465 13.70 2.07 -9.73
CA TRP A 465 13.01 1.97 -8.42
C TRP A 465 13.94 2.23 -7.22
N ASN A 466 15.25 2.05 -7.40
CA ASN A 466 16.26 2.33 -6.38
C ASN A 466 16.75 3.79 -6.44
N LYS A 467 16.79 4.39 -7.65
CA LYS A 467 17.20 5.79 -7.83
C LYS A 467 16.21 6.79 -7.22
N SER A 468 14.91 6.52 -7.33
CA SER A 468 13.88 7.37 -6.71
C SER A 468 14.10 7.51 -5.20
N TYR A 469 14.43 6.40 -4.52
CA TYR A 469 14.70 6.41 -3.07
C TYR A 469 16.05 7.07 -2.71
N LYS A 470 17.12 6.84 -3.49
CA LYS A 470 18.47 7.36 -3.17
C LYS A 470 18.61 8.88 -3.39
N ASN A 471 17.84 9.47 -4.29
CA ASN A 471 17.88 10.92 -4.55
C ASN A 471 17.29 11.78 -3.42
N VAL A 472 16.70 11.19 -2.39
CA VAL A 472 16.24 11.88 -1.17
C VAL A 472 17.40 12.48 -0.35
N PHE A 473 18.64 11.98 -0.54
CA PHE A 473 19.80 12.41 0.26
C PHE A 473 21.04 12.86 -0.54
N GLY A 474 20.99 12.96 -1.87
CA GLY A 474 22.21 13.28 -2.62
C GLY A 474 22.03 13.84 -4.03
N THR A 475 22.59 15.04 -4.22
CA THR A 475 23.01 15.65 -5.50
C THR A 475 21.95 16.39 -6.32
N ILE A 476 22.20 17.69 -6.49
CA ILE A 476 21.53 18.57 -7.45
C ILE A 476 21.87 18.13 -8.87
N LEU A 477 20.87 17.70 -9.65
CA LEU A 477 20.98 17.62 -11.11
C LEU A 477 20.09 18.69 -11.75
N LEU A 478 20.75 19.73 -12.27
CA LEU A 478 20.12 20.80 -13.03
C LEU A 478 19.56 20.26 -14.36
N VAL A 479 18.24 20.15 -14.47
CA VAL A 479 17.56 20.03 -15.78
C VAL A 479 17.00 21.40 -16.15
N SER A 480 17.82 22.20 -16.83
CA SER A 480 17.39 23.46 -17.41
C SER A 480 16.64 23.21 -18.72
N LYS A 481 15.32 23.45 -18.72
CA LYS A 481 14.53 23.72 -19.93
C LYS A 481 13.32 24.61 -19.60
N TYR A 482 13.62 25.81 -19.09
CA TYR A 482 12.64 26.90 -19.08
C TYR A 482 12.22 27.22 -20.51
N LEU A 483 10.92 27.09 -20.80
CA LEU A 483 10.28 27.89 -21.85
C LEU A 483 10.10 29.31 -21.30
N ALA A 484 10.59 30.30 -22.01
CA ALA A 484 10.60 31.68 -21.54
C ALA A 484 9.20 32.30 -21.58
N MET A 485 8.72 32.75 -20.42
CA MET A 485 7.82 33.89 -20.30
C MET A 485 8.24 34.73 -19.10
N HIS A 486 8.81 35.90 -19.36
CA HIS A 486 8.99 36.92 -18.34
C HIS A 486 7.62 37.51 -17.98
N HIS A 487 7.15 37.27 -16.75
CA HIS A 487 7.14 38.36 -15.77
C HIS A 487 7.15 37.82 -14.34
N VAL A 488 7.84 38.56 -13.47
CA VAL A 488 8.10 38.22 -12.07
C VAL A 488 6.92 38.66 -11.20
N ASP A 489 6.49 37.80 -10.26
CA ASP A 489 6.43 38.23 -8.86
C ASP A 489 6.63 37.08 -7.86
N ASN A 490 7.26 37.39 -6.73
CA ASN A 490 7.85 36.42 -5.81
C ASN A 490 6.91 35.98 -4.68
N ALA A 491 6.91 34.68 -4.37
CA ALA A 491 6.81 34.19 -2.99
C ALA A 491 7.29 32.73 -2.87
N ALA A 492 8.45 32.50 -2.25
CA ALA A 492 8.96 31.15 -2.00
C ALA A 492 8.36 30.52 -0.72
N ARG A 493 7.97 29.23 -0.76
CA ARG A 493 7.91 28.34 0.42
C ARG A 493 7.80 26.85 0.06
N SER A 494 8.49 26.02 0.83
CA SER A 494 8.52 24.53 0.85
C SER A 494 9.50 23.80 -0.10
N SER A 495 10.77 23.71 0.32
CA SER A 495 11.81 22.89 -0.33
C SER A 495 11.63 21.37 -0.15
N MET A 496 10.73 20.92 0.73
CA MET A 496 10.51 19.49 1.03
C MET A 496 9.57 18.83 0.00
N ALA A 497 8.44 19.47 -0.30
CA ALA A 497 7.50 19.01 -1.33
C ALA A 497 8.13 18.99 -2.73
N GLN A 498 9.05 19.93 -3.01
CA GLN A 498 9.77 19.99 -4.28
C GLN A 498 10.63 18.74 -4.55
N MET A 499 11.17 18.12 -3.49
CA MET A 499 12.09 16.99 -3.59
C MET A 499 11.34 15.68 -3.89
N GLU A 500 10.23 15.43 -3.19
CA GLU A 500 9.32 14.30 -3.49
C GLU A 500 8.70 14.42 -4.89
N LEU A 501 8.25 15.63 -5.28
CA LEU A 501 7.74 15.86 -6.64
C LEU A 501 8.81 15.59 -7.70
N THR A 502 10.05 16.03 -7.51
CA THR A 502 11.12 15.82 -8.50
C THR A 502 11.43 14.32 -8.64
N THR A 503 11.48 13.59 -7.52
CA THR A 503 11.68 12.14 -7.48
C THR A 503 10.55 11.38 -8.21
N LEU A 504 9.29 11.68 -7.89
CA LEU A 504 8.12 11.08 -8.53
C LEU A 504 8.00 11.49 -10.00
N TYR A 505 8.44 12.69 -10.36
CA TYR A 505 8.44 13.19 -11.72
C TYR A 505 9.52 12.52 -12.58
N MET A 506 10.72 12.25 -12.02
CA MET A 506 11.77 11.50 -12.72
C MET A 506 11.38 10.02 -12.92
N SER A 507 10.77 9.36 -11.93
CA SER A 507 10.27 7.99 -12.12
C SER A 507 9.11 7.91 -13.10
N LYS A 508 8.17 8.87 -13.08
CA LYS A 508 7.12 9.02 -14.10
C LYS A 508 7.68 9.31 -15.50
N LEU A 509 8.67 10.20 -15.59
CA LEU A 509 9.35 10.50 -16.85
C LEU A 509 10.02 9.26 -17.41
N GLU A 510 10.87 8.56 -16.65
CA GLU A 510 11.59 7.38 -17.15
C GLU A 510 10.67 6.16 -17.38
N ALA A 511 9.56 6.05 -16.65
CA ALA A 511 8.50 5.09 -16.97
C ALA A 511 7.84 5.40 -18.32
N ALA A 512 7.61 6.69 -18.62
CA ALA A 512 7.04 7.19 -19.87
C ALA A 512 8.04 7.25 -21.06
N SER A 513 9.35 7.40 -20.79
CA SER A 513 10.37 7.93 -21.72
C SER A 513 10.85 6.96 -22.81
N ALA A 514 9.98 6.09 -23.31
CA ALA A 514 10.11 5.43 -24.61
C ALA A 514 8.87 4.59 -24.98
N LEU A 515 7.70 4.94 -24.44
CA LEU A 515 6.44 4.30 -24.80
C LEU A 515 5.94 4.88 -26.14
N ARG A 516 5.67 4.00 -27.12
CA ARG A 516 5.08 4.35 -28.41
C ARG A 516 3.78 3.61 -28.61
N VAL A 517 2.72 4.37 -28.89
CA VAL A 517 1.33 3.90 -28.92
C VAL A 517 0.79 4.03 -30.34
N SER A 518 0.63 2.92 -31.07
CA SER A 518 0.10 2.93 -32.45
C SER A 518 -1.37 2.50 -32.54
N LEU A 519 -2.12 3.25 -33.36
CA LEU A 519 -3.55 3.08 -33.63
C LEU A 519 -3.78 2.29 -34.93
N LEU A 520 -4.77 1.39 -34.92
CA LEU A 520 -5.20 0.60 -36.09
C LEU A 520 -6.72 0.65 -36.31
N GLY A 521 -7.13 0.81 -37.58
CA GLY A 521 -8.53 0.93 -38.02
C GLY A 521 -8.91 -0.03 -39.16
N ARG A 522 -10.19 -0.03 -39.58
CA ARG A 522 -10.77 -1.04 -40.52
C ARG A 522 -10.31 -0.96 -41.99
N LYS A 523 -9.52 0.04 -42.39
CA LYS A 523 -8.83 0.08 -43.68
C LYS A 523 -7.33 -0.01 -43.41
N ILE A 524 -6.60 -0.77 -44.23
CA ILE A 524 -5.20 -1.18 -44.03
C ILE A 524 -4.20 0.00 -44.21
N GLU A 525 -4.67 1.23 -44.36
CA GLU A 525 -3.82 2.40 -44.63
C GLU A 525 -3.71 3.33 -43.42
N HIS A 526 -2.45 3.58 -43.03
CA HIS A 526 -1.98 4.38 -41.90
C HIS A 526 -2.15 3.79 -40.49
N LEU A 527 -1.20 2.92 -40.13
CA LEU A 527 -0.61 2.95 -38.79
C LEU A 527 -0.27 4.40 -38.41
N ARG A 528 -0.78 4.90 -37.28
CA ARG A 528 -0.36 6.19 -36.72
C ARG A 528 0.16 5.98 -35.30
N THR A 529 1.39 6.42 -35.07
CA THR A 529 2.07 6.34 -33.77
C THR A 529 1.92 7.64 -33.01
N ILE A 530 1.56 7.54 -31.73
CA ILE A 530 1.67 8.59 -30.73
C ILE A 530 2.91 8.24 -29.90
N ASP A 531 3.91 9.12 -29.85
CA ASP A 531 5.10 8.93 -29.03
C ASP A 531 4.87 9.57 -27.65
N LEU A 532 5.03 8.81 -26.56
CA LEU A 532 4.86 9.33 -25.21
C LEU A 532 6.07 10.18 -24.77
N GLU A 533 7.22 10.09 -25.47
CA GLU A 533 8.41 10.90 -25.16
C GLU A 533 8.24 12.40 -25.46
N SER A 534 7.50 12.77 -26.51
CA SER A 534 7.67 14.08 -27.17
C SER A 534 6.60 15.12 -26.84
N GLY A 535 5.38 14.70 -26.48
CA GLY A 535 4.21 15.58 -26.42
C GLY A 535 3.88 16.29 -27.75
N LYS A 536 4.47 15.83 -28.87
CA LYS A 536 4.33 16.40 -30.22
C LYS A 536 4.32 15.29 -31.28
N LEU A 537 3.37 15.42 -32.20
CA LEU A 537 3.30 14.67 -33.47
C LEU A 537 4.40 15.08 -34.44
#